data_AF-A0A8J3DYS1-F1
#
_entry.id   AF-A0A8J3DYS1-F1
#
_cell.length_a   1.000
_cell.length_b   1.000
_cell.length_c   1.000
_cell.angle_alpha   90.00
_cell.angle_beta   90.00
_cell.angle_gamma   90.00
#
_symmetry.space_group_name_H-M   'P 1'
#
loop_
_entity.id
_entity.type
_entity.pdbx_description
1 polymer ?
#
loop_
_entity_poly.entity_id
_entity_poly.type
_entity_poly.pdbx_seq_one_letter_code
_entity_poly.pdbx_strand_id
1 'polypeptide(L)'
;MDYQKQQQLTIPVVQVYLAIEEQILINAAKKLRKDKSLLNNDVHSWQSKKLAELESLTQTNIIIIAKHSKLAVNEVTKMLRQAGYKTLEEFEGDLEEAVQQGKLIQPPSISESVALNSVLSSYQRQAKDTFNLINSTLLNQGKEVYRDILSQTVGKVLTGNMTGQQALREVSQKWAEKGVPALIDKAGKRWSTEAYVNMVTRSMSNNVANDMQDTRFDEYDVDLVEVSSHAGSRPSHIPFQGRIYSRSGNSDKYPPLSDTGYGTIEGIGGINCMHVLYPYIPGVSKKRYQPYDAKESKRVYAESQKQRYLERRIRAAKREKMMLESMGDEGGVKLANKKIRERQAVMREFIDKTERTRRRNREQIS
;
A
#
# COMPACT_ATOMS: atom_id res chain seq x y z
N MET A 1 15.94 6.05 -9.68
CA MET A 1 14.70 6.84 -9.69
C MET A 1 14.51 7.54 -8.36
N ASP A 2 14.04 8.80 -8.31
CA ASP A 2 13.66 9.41 -7.02
C ASP A 2 12.54 8.61 -6.32
N TYR A 3 12.68 8.38 -5.02
CA TYR A 3 11.77 7.55 -4.22
C TYR A 3 10.31 8.03 -4.28
N GLN A 4 10.08 9.34 -4.49
CA GLN A 4 8.74 9.88 -4.66
C GLN A 4 8.08 9.41 -5.97
N LYS A 5 8.86 9.30 -7.06
CA LYS A 5 8.38 8.78 -8.34
C LYS A 5 8.07 7.28 -8.23
N GLN A 6 8.91 6.51 -7.52
CA GLN A 6 8.67 5.09 -7.26
C GLN A 6 7.35 4.87 -6.48
N GLN A 7 7.06 5.72 -5.48
CA GLN A 7 5.77 5.65 -4.78
C GLN A 7 4.57 5.93 -5.70
N GLN A 8 4.70 6.78 -6.71
CA GLN A 8 3.61 7.09 -7.63
C GLN A 8 3.24 5.89 -8.50
N LEU A 9 4.19 5.02 -8.83
CA LEU A 9 3.96 3.79 -9.60
C LEU A 9 2.97 2.85 -8.90
N THR A 10 2.90 2.90 -7.57
CA THR A 10 2.05 2.02 -6.76
C THR A 10 0.58 2.47 -6.70
N ILE A 11 0.30 3.74 -7.02
CA ILE A 11 -1.02 4.35 -6.82
C ILE A 11 -2.12 3.64 -7.63
N PRO A 12 -1.95 3.34 -8.94
CA PRO A 12 -3.01 2.73 -9.73
C PRO A 12 -3.45 1.37 -9.17
N VAL A 13 -2.51 0.50 -8.79
CA VAL A 13 -2.79 -0.81 -8.20
C VAL A 13 -3.59 -0.66 -6.90
N VAL A 14 -3.13 0.24 -6.02
CA VAL A 14 -3.80 0.52 -4.73
C VAL A 14 -5.23 1.03 -4.96
N GLN A 15 -5.44 1.92 -5.92
CA GLN A 15 -6.77 2.48 -6.23
C GLN A 15 -7.74 1.41 -6.72
N VAL A 16 -7.29 0.45 -7.54
CA VAL A 16 -8.11 -0.66 -8.01
C VAL A 16 -8.65 -1.48 -6.82
N TYR A 17 -7.79 -1.85 -5.88
CA TYR A 17 -8.21 -2.65 -4.72
C TYR A 17 -9.09 -1.90 -3.73
N LEU A 18 -8.87 -0.60 -3.57
CA LEU A 18 -9.76 0.21 -2.75
C LEU A 18 -11.13 0.38 -3.38
N ALA A 19 -11.22 0.48 -4.71
CA ALA A 19 -12.49 0.45 -5.43
C ALA A 19 -13.23 -0.90 -5.24
N ILE A 20 -12.50 -2.02 -5.24
CA ILE A 20 -13.08 -3.35 -4.93
C ILE A 20 -13.68 -3.36 -3.53
N GLU A 21 -12.92 -2.93 -2.51
CA GLU A 21 -13.40 -2.86 -1.11
C GLU A 21 -14.66 -2.01 -1.00
N GLU A 22 -14.65 -0.82 -1.61
CA GLU A 22 -15.77 0.11 -1.60
C GLU A 22 -17.02 -0.51 -2.25
N GLN A 23 -16.85 -1.17 -3.39
CA GLN A 23 -17.97 -1.81 -4.08
C GLN A 23 -18.54 -3.02 -3.32
N ILE A 24 -17.70 -3.80 -2.63
CA ILE A 24 -18.16 -4.87 -1.72
C ILE A 24 -19.07 -4.29 -0.63
N LEU A 25 -18.66 -3.17 -0.02
CA LEU A 25 -19.44 -2.50 1.03
C LEU A 25 -20.70 -1.84 0.48
N ILE A 26 -20.67 -1.24 -0.71
CA ILE A 26 -21.85 -0.73 -1.41
C ILE A 26 -22.85 -1.86 -1.67
N ASN A 27 -22.39 -3.01 -2.15
CA ASN A 27 -23.25 -4.15 -2.44
C ASN A 27 -23.94 -4.67 -1.17
N ALA A 28 -23.19 -4.78 -0.06
CA ALA A 28 -23.73 -5.10 1.25
C ALA A 28 -24.78 -4.06 1.70
N ALA A 29 -24.45 -2.77 1.62
CA ALA A 29 -25.34 -1.67 1.98
C ALA A 29 -26.66 -1.67 1.19
N LYS A 30 -26.61 -1.97 -0.12
CA LYS A 30 -27.80 -2.09 -0.97
C LYS A 30 -28.74 -3.21 -0.52
N LYS A 31 -28.20 -4.34 -0.02
CA LYS A 31 -29.01 -5.41 0.58
C LYS A 31 -29.65 -4.97 1.90
N LEU A 32 -28.88 -4.29 2.74
CA LEU A 32 -29.31 -3.74 4.04
C LEU A 32 -30.38 -2.63 3.92
N ARG A 33 -30.47 -1.95 2.78
CA ARG A 33 -31.49 -0.92 2.52
C ARG A 33 -32.91 -1.47 2.50
N LYS A 34 -33.10 -2.73 2.11
CA LYS A 34 -34.42 -3.36 1.94
C LYS A 34 -34.95 -3.88 3.28
N ASP A 35 -36.27 -4.05 3.36
CA ASP A 35 -36.97 -4.66 4.50
C ASP A 35 -36.80 -3.93 5.85
N LYS A 36 -36.46 -2.63 5.84
CA LYS A 36 -36.21 -1.86 7.08
C LYS A 36 -37.40 -1.82 8.05
N SER A 37 -38.63 -1.99 7.58
CA SER A 37 -39.80 -2.08 8.45
C SER A 37 -39.71 -3.25 9.45
N LEU A 38 -39.00 -4.32 9.10
CA LEU A 38 -38.80 -5.47 9.96
C LEU A 38 -37.77 -5.22 11.07
N LEU A 39 -36.88 -4.22 10.93
CA LEU A 39 -35.81 -3.98 11.92
C LEU A 39 -36.33 -3.72 13.34
N ASN A 40 -37.51 -3.10 13.47
CA ASN A 40 -38.13 -2.81 14.76
C ASN A 40 -39.30 -3.76 15.09
N ASN A 41 -39.95 -4.32 14.06
CA ASN A 41 -41.17 -5.11 14.25
C ASN A 41 -40.89 -6.61 14.37
N ASP A 42 -39.87 -7.12 13.66
CA ASP A 42 -39.46 -8.52 13.67
C ASP A 42 -38.01 -8.65 13.16
N VAL A 43 -37.07 -8.37 14.06
CA VAL A 43 -35.64 -8.32 13.75
C VAL A 43 -35.08 -9.69 13.33
N HIS A 44 -35.70 -10.78 13.78
CA HIS A 44 -35.31 -12.14 13.38
C HIS A 44 -35.75 -12.46 11.95
N SER A 45 -36.98 -12.09 11.56
CA SER A 45 -37.40 -12.20 10.15
C SER A 45 -36.56 -11.31 9.23
N TRP A 46 -36.18 -10.11 9.69
CA TRP A 46 -35.23 -9.27 8.97
C TRP A 46 -33.89 -10.01 8.74
N GLN A 47 -33.30 -10.56 9.81
CA GLN A 47 -32.03 -11.29 9.74
C GLN A 47 -32.10 -12.47 8.77
N SER A 48 -33.13 -13.31 8.88
CA SER A 48 -33.34 -14.47 8.00
C SER A 48 -33.45 -14.07 6.53
N LYS A 49 -34.23 -13.02 6.22
CA LYS A 49 -34.33 -12.49 4.86
C LYS A 49 -32.98 -11.97 4.34
N LYS A 50 -32.24 -11.23 5.17
CA LYS A 50 -30.92 -10.70 4.78
C LYS A 50 -29.89 -11.82 4.58
N LEU A 51 -29.91 -12.87 5.39
CA LEU A 51 -29.05 -14.05 5.23
C LEU A 51 -29.36 -14.82 3.95
N ALA A 52 -30.63 -14.93 3.55
CA ALA A 52 -31.02 -15.55 2.29
C ALA A 52 -30.47 -14.80 1.05
N GLU A 53 -30.13 -13.50 1.18
CA GLU A 53 -29.51 -12.72 0.10
C GLU A 53 -27.99 -12.95 -0.03
N LEU A 54 -27.35 -13.67 0.89
CA LEU A 54 -25.89 -13.81 0.96
C LEU A 54 -25.28 -14.43 -0.30
N GLU A 55 -25.93 -15.41 -0.90
CA GLU A 55 -25.44 -16.05 -2.13
C GLU A 55 -25.46 -15.05 -3.29
N SER A 56 -26.58 -14.34 -3.49
CA SER A 56 -26.67 -13.29 -4.52
C SER A 56 -25.68 -12.15 -4.31
N LEU A 57 -25.40 -11.79 -3.05
CA LEU A 57 -24.37 -10.80 -2.70
C LEU A 57 -22.96 -11.33 -3.07
N THR A 58 -22.69 -12.60 -2.76
CA THR A 58 -21.44 -13.27 -3.11
C THR A 58 -21.22 -13.25 -4.63
N GLN A 59 -22.21 -13.64 -5.42
CA GLN A 59 -22.13 -13.64 -6.88
C GLN A 59 -21.86 -12.24 -7.44
N THR A 60 -22.52 -11.21 -6.89
CA THR A 60 -22.26 -9.81 -7.26
C THR A 60 -20.81 -9.42 -6.97
N ASN A 61 -20.28 -9.81 -5.82
CA ASN A 61 -18.90 -9.51 -5.43
C ASN A 61 -17.86 -10.27 -6.29
N ILE A 62 -18.15 -11.50 -6.72
CA ILE A 62 -17.30 -12.26 -7.65
C ILE A 62 -17.13 -11.49 -8.96
N ILE A 63 -18.22 -10.99 -9.54
CA ILE A 63 -18.19 -10.26 -10.81
C ILE A 63 -17.35 -8.97 -10.68
N ILE A 64 -17.53 -8.23 -9.59
CA ILE A 64 -16.77 -7.01 -9.31
C ILE A 64 -15.28 -7.33 -9.16
N ILE A 65 -14.93 -8.29 -8.33
CA ILE A 65 -13.53 -8.69 -8.12
C ILE A 65 -12.93 -9.11 -9.46
N ALA A 66 -13.56 -10.00 -10.21
CA ALA A 66 -13.04 -10.48 -11.50
C ALA A 66 -12.81 -9.35 -12.52
N LYS A 67 -13.71 -8.36 -12.59
CA LYS A 67 -13.55 -7.18 -13.47
C LYS A 67 -12.32 -6.37 -13.08
N HIS A 68 -12.13 -6.09 -11.80
CA HIS A 68 -11.04 -5.27 -11.29
C HIS A 68 -9.70 -6.02 -11.22
N SER A 69 -9.70 -7.34 -10.99
CA SER A 69 -8.49 -8.16 -10.96
C SER A 69 -7.75 -8.16 -12.30
N LYS A 70 -8.47 -8.12 -13.44
CA LYS A 70 -7.83 -7.98 -14.76
C LYS A 70 -7.09 -6.65 -14.91
N LEU A 71 -7.69 -5.56 -14.43
CA LEU A 71 -7.04 -4.24 -14.41
C LEU A 71 -5.81 -4.25 -13.48
N ALA A 72 -5.94 -4.84 -12.29
CA ALA A 72 -4.84 -4.94 -11.33
C ALA A 72 -3.63 -5.67 -11.91
N VAL A 73 -3.82 -6.79 -12.62
CA VAL A 73 -2.70 -7.55 -13.24
C VAL A 73 -1.91 -6.69 -14.23
N ASN A 74 -2.61 -5.90 -15.06
CA ASN A 74 -1.96 -5.02 -16.03
C ASN A 74 -1.17 -3.89 -15.33
N GLU A 75 -1.79 -3.24 -14.33
CA GLU A 75 -1.15 -2.17 -13.56
C GLU A 75 0.06 -2.67 -12.77
N VAL A 76 -0.03 -3.87 -12.18
CA VAL A 76 1.07 -4.52 -11.47
C VAL A 76 2.22 -4.83 -12.41
N THR A 77 1.93 -5.40 -13.59
CA THR A 77 2.96 -5.73 -14.59
C THR A 77 3.67 -4.47 -15.06
N LYS A 78 2.91 -3.41 -15.35
CA LYS A 78 3.46 -2.09 -15.73
C LYS A 78 4.31 -1.50 -14.62
N MET A 79 3.82 -1.51 -13.38
CA MET A 79 4.54 -1.03 -12.21
C MET A 79 5.88 -1.75 -12.04
N LEU A 80 5.90 -3.09 -12.08
CA LEU A 80 7.12 -3.88 -11.91
C LEU A 80 8.15 -3.59 -13.01
N ARG A 81 7.70 -3.54 -14.27
CA ARG A 81 8.57 -3.18 -15.42
C ARG A 81 9.16 -1.78 -15.25
N GLN A 82 8.32 -0.80 -14.90
CA GLN A 82 8.76 0.58 -14.73
C GLN A 82 9.69 0.75 -13.53
N ALA A 83 9.45 0.04 -12.43
CA ALA A 83 10.31 0.10 -11.26
C ALA A 83 11.68 -0.54 -11.52
N GLY A 84 11.69 -1.70 -12.18
CA GLY A 84 12.89 -2.43 -12.57
C GLY A 84 13.77 -1.65 -13.55
N TYR A 85 13.30 -1.47 -14.79
CA TYR A 85 14.14 -0.96 -15.87
C TYR A 85 14.56 0.50 -15.71
N LYS A 86 13.67 1.37 -15.20
CA LYS A 86 14.00 2.79 -15.07
C LYS A 86 15.12 3.05 -14.06
N THR A 87 15.30 2.17 -13.08
CA THR A 87 16.43 2.29 -12.15
C THR A 87 17.75 1.93 -12.85
N LEU A 88 17.73 0.90 -13.70
CA LEU A 88 18.88 0.51 -14.51
C LEU A 88 19.28 1.60 -15.51
N GLU A 89 18.31 2.09 -16.29
CA GLU A 89 18.50 3.14 -17.30
C GLU A 89 19.12 4.42 -16.72
N GLU A 90 18.85 4.73 -15.44
CA GLU A 90 19.41 5.91 -14.78
C GLU A 90 20.89 5.77 -14.44
N PHE A 91 21.42 4.55 -14.31
CA PHE A 91 22.82 4.30 -13.94
C PHE A 91 23.67 3.74 -15.09
N GLU A 92 23.04 3.29 -16.16
CA GLU A 92 23.71 2.64 -17.27
C GLU A 92 24.85 3.50 -17.86
N GLY A 93 24.62 4.81 -18.03
CA GLY A 93 25.65 5.71 -18.58
C GLY A 93 26.92 5.82 -17.73
N ASP A 94 26.79 5.85 -16.40
CA ASP A 94 27.94 5.86 -15.49
C ASP A 94 28.73 4.54 -15.57
N LEU A 95 28.01 3.42 -15.74
CA LEU A 95 28.58 2.08 -15.84
C LEU A 95 29.30 1.90 -17.18
N GLU A 96 28.70 2.35 -18.28
CA GLU A 96 29.32 2.35 -19.62
C GLU A 96 30.58 3.21 -19.66
N GLU A 97 30.58 4.40 -19.04
CA GLU A 97 31.78 5.23 -18.92
C GLU A 97 32.90 4.49 -18.18
N ALA A 98 32.57 3.81 -17.08
CA ALA A 98 33.53 3.03 -16.32
C ALA A 98 34.09 1.83 -17.12
N VAL A 99 33.30 1.21 -18.00
CA VAL A 99 33.79 0.20 -18.96
C VAL A 99 34.77 0.82 -19.95
N GLN A 100 34.45 1.98 -20.54
CA GLN A 100 35.34 2.67 -21.48
C GLN A 100 36.68 3.07 -20.84
N GLN A 101 36.68 3.36 -19.54
CA GLN A 101 37.89 3.63 -18.76
C GLN A 101 38.63 2.36 -18.28
N GLY A 102 38.17 1.17 -18.67
CA GLY A 102 38.77 -0.12 -18.28
C GLY A 102 38.62 -0.45 -16.80
N LYS A 103 37.62 0.12 -16.12
CA LYS A 103 37.36 -0.08 -14.68
C LYS A 103 36.34 -1.18 -14.40
N LEU A 104 35.45 -1.47 -15.36
CA LEU A 104 34.42 -2.50 -15.28
C LEU A 104 34.44 -3.37 -16.53
N ILE A 105 33.78 -4.54 -16.46
CA ILE A 105 33.57 -5.41 -17.61
C ILE A 105 32.34 -5.01 -18.41
N GLN A 106 32.32 -5.31 -19.72
CA GLN A 106 31.17 -5.07 -20.56
C GLN A 106 30.15 -6.23 -20.42
N PRO A 107 28.95 -6.00 -19.89
CA PRO A 107 27.90 -7.00 -19.85
C PRO A 107 27.06 -7.01 -21.15
N PRO A 108 26.14 -7.98 -21.30
CA PRO A 108 25.06 -7.89 -22.27
C PRO A 108 24.24 -6.61 -22.09
N SER A 109 23.57 -6.15 -23.16
CA SER A 109 22.63 -5.04 -23.06
C SER A 109 21.47 -5.39 -22.11
N ILE A 110 20.83 -4.38 -21.51
CA ILE A 110 19.67 -4.57 -20.62
C ILE A 110 18.59 -5.45 -21.27
N SER A 111 18.35 -5.28 -22.58
CA SER A 111 17.37 -6.07 -23.33
C SER A 111 17.77 -7.54 -23.52
N GLU A 112 19.06 -7.82 -23.59
CA GLU A 112 19.60 -9.16 -23.85
C GLU A 112 19.97 -9.91 -22.57
N SER A 113 20.00 -9.24 -21.42
CA SER A 113 20.27 -9.88 -20.13
C SER A 113 19.19 -10.89 -19.75
N VAL A 114 19.56 -12.17 -19.77
CA VAL A 114 18.72 -13.28 -19.30
C VAL A 114 18.50 -13.18 -17.78
N ALA A 115 19.50 -12.72 -17.02
CA ALA A 115 19.44 -12.60 -15.57
C ALA A 115 18.39 -11.55 -15.14
N LEU A 116 18.44 -10.35 -15.73
CA LEU A 116 17.47 -9.29 -15.45
C LEU A 116 16.04 -9.70 -15.81
N ASN A 117 15.86 -10.35 -16.97
CA ASN A 117 14.55 -10.85 -17.41
C ASN A 117 14.00 -11.93 -16.47
N SER A 118 14.88 -12.78 -15.91
CA SER A 118 14.51 -13.81 -14.94
C SER A 118 14.00 -13.20 -13.62
N VAL A 119 14.70 -12.20 -13.08
CA VAL A 119 14.31 -11.47 -11.86
C VAL A 119 12.92 -10.85 -12.04
N LEU A 120 12.73 -10.06 -13.11
CA LEU A 120 11.44 -9.43 -13.39
C LEU A 120 10.31 -10.45 -13.53
N SER A 121 10.55 -11.55 -14.24
CA SER A 121 9.56 -12.61 -14.44
C SER A 121 9.19 -13.30 -13.13
N SER A 122 10.15 -13.47 -12.21
CA SER A 122 9.90 -14.01 -10.87
C SER A 122 8.96 -13.11 -10.07
N TYR A 123 9.23 -11.81 -10.05
CA TYR A 123 8.37 -10.83 -9.38
C TYR A 123 6.97 -10.73 -9.99
N GLN A 124 6.85 -10.84 -11.31
CA GLN A 124 5.55 -10.88 -11.98
C GLN A 124 4.71 -12.09 -11.56
N ARG A 125 5.33 -13.28 -11.43
CA ARG A 125 4.65 -14.49 -10.91
C ARG A 125 4.25 -14.32 -9.45
N GLN A 126 5.17 -13.89 -8.59
CA GLN A 126 4.89 -13.67 -7.16
C GLN A 126 3.77 -12.64 -6.95
N ALA A 127 3.76 -11.57 -7.74
CA ALA A 127 2.72 -10.56 -7.68
C ALA A 127 1.36 -11.15 -8.06
N LYS A 128 1.28 -11.94 -9.13
CA LYS A 128 0.05 -12.63 -9.52
C LYS A 128 -0.52 -13.47 -8.37
N ASP A 129 0.30 -14.28 -7.72
CA ASP A 129 -0.15 -15.14 -6.61
C ASP A 129 -0.63 -14.32 -5.42
N THR A 130 0.10 -13.26 -5.08
CA THR A 130 -0.24 -12.37 -3.96
C THR A 130 -1.55 -11.62 -4.19
N PHE A 131 -1.76 -11.09 -5.39
CA PHE A 131 -2.99 -10.38 -5.73
C PHE A 131 -4.19 -11.34 -5.87
N ASN A 132 -3.97 -12.59 -6.29
CA ASN A 132 -4.99 -13.63 -6.23
C ASN A 132 -5.39 -13.97 -4.79
N LEU A 133 -4.43 -14.06 -3.87
CA LEU A 133 -4.73 -14.25 -2.44
C LEU A 133 -5.55 -13.08 -1.88
N ILE A 134 -5.22 -11.84 -2.24
CA ILE A 134 -5.99 -10.66 -1.84
C ILE A 134 -7.43 -10.74 -2.38
N ASN A 135 -7.61 -11.12 -3.65
CA ASN A 135 -8.93 -11.28 -4.26
C ASN A 135 -9.79 -12.30 -3.49
N SER A 136 -9.24 -13.48 -3.21
CA SER A 136 -9.93 -14.53 -2.45
C SER A 136 -10.24 -14.10 -1.02
N THR A 137 -9.31 -13.38 -0.37
CA THR A 137 -9.50 -12.88 0.99
C THR A 137 -10.60 -11.83 1.04
N LEU A 138 -10.60 -10.86 0.13
CA LEU A 138 -11.66 -9.84 0.05
C LEU A 138 -13.03 -10.46 -0.22
N LEU A 139 -13.12 -11.46 -1.09
CA LEU A 139 -14.38 -12.17 -1.35
C LEU A 139 -14.92 -12.83 -0.08
N ASN A 140 -14.08 -13.57 0.64
CA ASN A 140 -14.47 -14.26 1.87
C ASN A 140 -14.81 -13.28 2.98
N GLN A 141 -13.95 -12.29 3.22
CA GLN A 141 -14.17 -11.27 4.24
C GLN A 141 -15.38 -10.39 3.94
N GLY A 142 -15.72 -10.15 2.68
CA GLY A 142 -16.96 -9.45 2.31
C GLY A 142 -18.22 -10.16 2.80
N LYS A 143 -18.24 -11.50 2.78
CA LYS A 143 -19.34 -12.31 3.35
C LYS A 143 -19.39 -12.19 4.86
N GLU A 144 -18.23 -12.29 5.51
CA GLU A 144 -18.12 -12.21 6.97
C GLU A 144 -18.51 -10.82 7.49
N VAL A 145 -18.08 -9.75 6.82
CA VAL A 145 -18.50 -8.38 7.13
C VAL A 145 -20.02 -8.26 7.08
N TYR A 146 -20.66 -8.79 6.03
CA TYR A 146 -22.11 -8.74 5.91
C TYR A 146 -22.80 -9.53 7.03
N ARG A 147 -22.37 -10.77 7.29
CA ARG A 147 -22.89 -11.60 8.41
C ARG A 147 -22.74 -10.91 9.76
N ASP A 148 -21.57 -10.33 10.03
CA ASP A 148 -21.28 -9.61 11.27
C ASP A 148 -22.16 -8.38 11.42
N ILE A 149 -22.45 -7.65 10.32
CA ILE A 149 -23.40 -6.55 10.35
C ILE A 149 -24.78 -7.04 10.81
N LEU A 150 -25.27 -8.14 10.23
CA LEU A 150 -26.58 -8.69 10.58
C LEU A 150 -26.63 -9.12 12.06
N SER A 151 -25.67 -9.95 12.48
CA SER A 151 -25.63 -10.53 13.83
C SER A 151 -25.47 -9.45 14.92
N GLN A 152 -24.57 -8.48 14.73
CA GLN A 152 -24.40 -7.40 15.71
C GLN A 152 -25.58 -6.43 15.74
N THR A 153 -26.24 -6.20 14.59
CA THR A 153 -27.45 -5.38 14.54
C THR A 153 -28.56 -6.04 15.36
N VAL A 154 -28.82 -7.33 15.11
CA VAL A 154 -29.84 -8.10 15.83
C VAL A 154 -29.54 -8.14 17.32
N GLY A 155 -28.31 -8.48 17.69
CA GLY A 155 -27.90 -8.51 19.10
C GLY A 155 -28.17 -7.18 19.82
N LYS A 156 -27.82 -6.04 19.19
CA LYS A 156 -28.09 -4.70 19.73
C LYS A 156 -29.58 -4.39 19.88
N VAL A 157 -30.41 -4.76 18.92
CA VAL A 157 -31.87 -4.59 19.01
C VAL A 157 -32.44 -5.39 20.16
N LEU A 158 -32.01 -6.64 20.32
CA LEU A 158 -32.49 -7.53 21.39
C LEU A 158 -32.11 -7.05 22.79
N THR A 159 -31.05 -6.23 22.93
CA THR A 159 -30.75 -5.59 24.22
C THR A 159 -31.75 -4.51 24.64
N GLY A 160 -32.64 -4.08 23.75
CA GLY A 160 -33.65 -3.05 24.01
C GLY A 160 -33.14 -1.60 24.07
N ASN A 161 -31.82 -1.38 24.03
CA ASN A 161 -31.20 -0.06 24.18
C ASN A 161 -31.17 0.80 22.91
N MET A 162 -31.45 0.20 21.75
CA MET A 162 -31.37 0.88 20.44
C MET A 162 -32.52 0.43 19.53
N THR A 163 -33.05 1.37 18.75
CA THR A 163 -33.89 1.00 17.60
C THR A 163 -33.07 0.24 16.57
N GLY A 164 -33.70 -0.59 15.74
CA GLY A 164 -33.02 -1.34 14.69
C GLY A 164 -32.33 -0.45 13.66
N GLN A 165 -32.87 0.73 13.37
CA GLN A 165 -32.19 1.70 12.51
C GLN A 165 -30.92 2.26 13.18
N GLN A 166 -30.96 2.58 14.47
CA GLN A 166 -29.77 3.07 15.19
C GLN A 166 -28.70 1.98 15.31
N ALA A 167 -29.10 0.74 15.62
CA ALA A 167 -28.20 -0.40 15.69
C ALA A 167 -27.53 -0.67 14.34
N LEU A 168 -28.32 -0.73 13.26
CA LEU A 168 -27.83 -0.98 11.91
C LEU A 168 -26.88 0.14 11.44
N ARG A 169 -27.19 1.40 11.76
CA ARG A 169 -26.32 2.55 11.49
C ARG A 169 -24.98 2.38 12.20
N GLU A 170 -24.99 2.18 13.52
CA GLU A 170 -23.75 2.10 14.31
C GLU A 170 -22.84 0.96 13.83
N VAL A 171 -23.41 -0.22 13.59
CA VAL A 171 -22.64 -1.40 13.16
C VAL A 171 -22.07 -1.19 11.75
N SER A 172 -22.87 -0.64 10.83
CA SER A 172 -22.41 -0.28 9.48
C SER A 172 -21.28 0.75 9.52
N GLN A 173 -21.38 1.77 10.39
CA GLN A 173 -20.32 2.78 10.57
C GLN A 173 -19.02 2.15 11.07
N LYS A 174 -19.09 1.21 12.03
CA LYS A 174 -17.90 0.48 12.51
C LYS A 174 -17.21 -0.29 11.40
N TRP A 175 -17.96 -0.95 10.54
CA TRP A 175 -17.39 -1.68 9.40
C TRP A 175 -16.88 -0.76 8.29
N ALA A 176 -17.54 0.36 8.03
CA ALA A 176 -17.02 1.35 7.10
C ALA A 176 -15.70 1.98 7.58
N GLU A 177 -15.55 2.18 8.90
CA GLU A 177 -14.30 2.69 9.48
C GLU A 177 -13.17 1.66 9.41
N LYS A 178 -13.46 0.38 9.69
CA LYS A 178 -12.49 -0.72 9.61
C LYS A 178 -12.11 -1.09 8.16
N GLY A 179 -13.06 -1.03 7.24
CA GLY A 179 -12.94 -1.59 5.89
C GLY A 179 -13.08 -3.12 5.87
N VAL A 180 -12.97 -3.68 4.67
CA VAL A 180 -12.90 -5.14 4.47
C VAL A 180 -11.43 -5.54 4.58
N PRO A 181 -11.05 -6.49 5.44
CA PRO A 181 -9.66 -6.93 5.53
C PRO A 181 -9.18 -7.61 4.24
N ALA A 182 -8.01 -7.21 3.75
CA ALA A 182 -7.35 -7.83 2.58
C ALA A 182 -6.37 -8.95 2.96
N LEU A 183 -6.01 -9.03 4.24
CA LEU A 183 -5.22 -10.11 4.81
C LEU A 183 -5.64 -10.35 6.26
N ILE A 184 -5.71 -11.61 6.64
CA ILE A 184 -5.68 -12.06 8.04
C ILE A 184 -4.35 -12.78 8.21
N ASP A 185 -3.45 -12.26 9.04
CA ASP A 185 -2.14 -12.90 9.22
C ASP A 185 -2.21 -14.08 10.19
N LYS A 186 -1.09 -14.82 10.33
CA LYS A 186 -0.98 -16.00 11.19
C LYS A 186 -1.28 -15.70 12.67
N ALA A 187 -1.11 -14.46 13.11
CA ALA A 187 -1.42 -14.02 14.47
C ALA A 187 -2.89 -13.55 14.62
N GLY A 188 -3.71 -13.68 13.58
CA GLY A 188 -5.11 -13.28 13.56
C GLY A 188 -5.31 -11.78 13.36
N LYS A 189 -4.25 -11.01 13.11
CA LYS A 189 -4.38 -9.57 12.88
C LYS A 189 -5.04 -9.33 11.52
N ARG A 190 -6.07 -8.49 11.54
CA ARG A 190 -6.81 -8.07 10.36
C ARG A 190 -6.16 -6.83 9.75
N TRP A 191 -5.58 -6.98 8.57
CA TRP A 191 -5.00 -5.87 7.84
C TRP A 191 -6.04 -5.26 6.90
N SER A 192 -6.26 -3.94 7.01
CA SER A 192 -7.17 -3.24 6.10
C SER A 192 -6.66 -3.32 4.66
N THR A 193 -7.58 -3.26 3.69
CA THR A 193 -7.23 -3.23 2.27
C THR A 193 -6.20 -2.17 1.97
N GLU A 194 -6.42 -0.95 2.46
CA GLU A 194 -5.49 0.15 2.26
C GLU A 194 -4.09 -0.14 2.79
N ALA A 195 -3.97 -0.63 4.02
CA ALA A 195 -2.66 -0.83 4.63
C ALA A 195 -1.89 -1.98 3.96
N TYR A 196 -2.56 -3.11 3.72
CA TYR A 196 -1.91 -4.30 3.18
C TYR A 196 -1.52 -4.10 1.71
N VAL A 197 -2.45 -3.62 0.88
CA VAL A 197 -2.19 -3.42 -0.56
C VAL A 197 -1.10 -2.36 -0.75
N ASN A 198 -1.13 -1.23 -0.04
CA ASN A 198 -0.04 -0.25 -0.13
C ASN A 198 1.31 -0.85 0.26
N MET A 199 1.36 -1.64 1.34
CA MET A 199 2.59 -2.24 1.82
C MET A 199 3.16 -3.22 0.80
N VAL A 200 2.35 -4.15 0.31
CA VAL A 200 2.82 -5.21 -0.59
C VAL A 200 3.20 -4.67 -1.96
N THR A 201 2.39 -3.76 -2.51
CA THR A 201 2.68 -3.12 -3.80
C THR A 201 3.98 -2.32 -3.75
N ARG A 202 4.22 -1.56 -2.66
CA ARG A 202 5.49 -0.82 -2.48
C ARG A 202 6.67 -1.75 -2.31
N SER A 203 6.53 -2.79 -1.50
CA SER A 203 7.61 -3.74 -1.26
C SER A 203 7.98 -4.45 -2.56
N MET A 204 7.00 -4.92 -3.34
CA MET A 204 7.26 -5.52 -4.66
C MET A 204 7.93 -4.54 -5.63
N SER A 205 7.47 -3.28 -5.69
CA SER A 205 8.08 -2.25 -6.53
C SER A 205 9.51 -1.91 -6.12
N ASN A 206 9.83 -1.97 -4.83
CA ASN A 206 11.18 -1.72 -4.34
C ASN A 206 12.07 -2.92 -4.57
N ASN A 207 11.60 -4.11 -4.23
CA ASN A 207 12.40 -5.33 -4.33
C ASN A 207 12.75 -5.65 -5.78
N VAL A 208 11.82 -5.49 -6.74
CA VAL A 208 12.18 -5.70 -8.16
C VAL A 208 13.22 -4.70 -8.66
N ALA A 209 13.15 -3.44 -8.22
CA ALA A 209 14.13 -2.42 -8.58
C ALA A 209 15.50 -2.73 -7.98
N ASN A 210 15.53 -3.11 -6.70
CA ASN A 210 16.76 -3.43 -5.98
C ASN A 210 17.41 -4.70 -6.52
N ASP A 211 16.65 -5.79 -6.70
CA ASP A 211 17.20 -7.07 -7.15
C ASP A 211 17.67 -7.01 -8.61
N MET A 212 16.96 -6.29 -9.48
CA MET A 212 17.42 -6.05 -10.85
C MET A 212 18.69 -5.19 -10.84
N GLN A 213 18.76 -4.17 -9.99
CA GLN A 213 19.94 -3.33 -9.88
C GLN A 213 21.14 -4.10 -9.32
N ASP A 214 20.92 -4.95 -8.32
CA ASP A 214 21.93 -5.83 -7.71
C ASP A 214 22.45 -6.85 -8.74
N THR A 215 21.55 -7.45 -9.52
CA THR A 215 21.91 -8.30 -10.67
C THR A 215 22.74 -7.52 -11.68
N ARG A 216 22.37 -6.27 -11.97
CA ARG A 216 23.13 -5.43 -12.92
C ARG A 216 24.52 -5.10 -12.38
N PHE A 217 24.65 -4.88 -11.07
CA PHE A 217 25.95 -4.71 -10.44
C PHE A 217 26.83 -5.96 -10.59
N ASP A 218 26.26 -7.16 -10.46
CA ASP A 218 26.99 -8.41 -10.70
C ASP A 218 27.46 -8.54 -12.14
N GLU A 219 26.61 -8.19 -13.12
CA GLU A 219 26.97 -8.25 -14.54
C GLU A 219 28.13 -7.32 -14.91
N TYR A 220 28.23 -6.15 -14.25
CA TYR A 220 29.32 -5.20 -14.45
C TYR A 220 30.53 -5.42 -13.53
N ASP A 221 30.46 -6.35 -12.58
CA ASP A 221 31.44 -6.55 -11.49
C ASP A 221 31.61 -5.33 -10.57
N VAL A 222 30.48 -4.71 -10.17
CA VAL A 222 30.44 -3.57 -9.23
C VAL A 222 30.26 -4.06 -7.80
N ASP A 223 31.30 -3.86 -6.96
CA ASP A 223 31.26 -4.17 -5.53
C ASP A 223 30.75 -3.01 -4.67
N LEU A 224 31.10 -1.77 -5.01
CA LEU A 224 30.84 -0.64 -4.13
C LEU A 224 29.54 0.07 -4.50
N VAL A 225 28.74 0.37 -3.47
CA VAL A 225 27.47 1.07 -3.62
C VAL A 225 27.34 2.23 -2.64
N GLU A 226 26.77 3.34 -3.09
CA GLU A 226 26.36 4.46 -2.27
C GLU A 226 24.88 4.34 -1.90
N VAL A 227 24.57 4.34 -0.60
CA VAL A 227 23.19 4.39 -0.10
C VAL A 227 22.67 5.82 -0.24
N SER A 228 21.54 5.99 -0.92
CA SER A 228 20.91 7.31 -1.08
C SER A 228 20.58 7.97 0.26
N SER A 229 20.34 9.28 0.23
CA SER A 229 20.03 10.05 1.43
C SER A 229 18.82 10.92 1.22
N HIS A 230 17.85 10.84 2.13
CA HIS A 230 16.64 11.66 2.09
C HIS A 230 16.12 11.99 3.50
N ALA A 231 15.41 13.12 3.61
CA ALA A 231 14.66 13.46 4.82
C ALA A 231 13.52 12.47 5.04
N GLY A 232 13.18 12.20 6.30
CA GLY A 232 12.05 11.35 6.65
C GLY A 232 12.32 9.86 6.46
N SER A 233 13.59 9.45 6.36
CA SER A 233 13.96 8.05 6.51
C SER A 233 13.54 7.55 7.90
N ARG A 234 13.17 6.28 7.99
CA ARG A 234 12.87 5.65 9.29
C ARG A 234 14.08 5.81 10.22
N PRO A 235 13.88 6.06 11.53
CA PRO A 235 14.98 6.39 12.44
C PRO A 235 16.15 5.41 12.43
N SER A 236 15.88 4.11 12.25
CA SER A 236 16.90 3.06 12.17
C SER A 236 17.75 3.07 10.89
N HIS A 237 17.38 3.85 9.87
CA HIS A 237 18.13 3.98 8.62
C HIS A 237 18.98 5.25 8.54
N ILE A 238 18.72 6.24 9.39
CA ILE A 238 19.43 7.51 9.40
C ILE A 238 20.96 7.32 9.43
N PRO A 239 21.53 6.42 10.27
CA PRO A 239 22.99 6.26 10.34
C PRO A 239 23.64 5.77 9.05
N PHE A 240 22.88 5.14 8.14
CA PHE A 240 23.42 4.49 6.95
C PHE A 240 23.37 5.36 5.68
N GLN A 241 22.64 6.48 5.72
CA GLN A 241 22.40 7.31 4.55
C GLN A 241 23.66 8.06 4.07
N GLY A 242 23.81 8.19 2.75
CA GLY A 242 24.88 9.01 2.13
C GLY A 242 26.28 8.47 2.38
N ARG A 243 26.40 7.15 2.51
CA ARG A 243 27.65 6.42 2.76
C ARG A 243 27.86 5.36 1.68
N ILE A 244 29.12 5.04 1.45
CA ILE A 244 29.56 4.01 0.51
C ILE A 244 29.81 2.72 1.29
N TYR A 245 29.37 1.60 0.74
CA TYR A 245 29.47 0.26 1.30
C TYR A 245 30.00 -0.72 0.27
N SER A 246 30.65 -1.79 0.72
CA SER A 246 31.04 -2.94 -0.10
C SER A 246 29.96 -4.00 -0.06
N ARG A 247 29.46 -4.44 -1.22
CA ARG A 247 28.46 -5.52 -1.34
C ARG A 247 29.04 -6.85 -0.86
N SER A 248 30.27 -7.17 -1.28
CA SER A 248 30.99 -8.38 -0.86
C SER A 248 31.48 -8.33 0.58
N GLY A 249 31.71 -7.13 1.13
CA GLY A 249 32.30 -6.93 2.45
C GLY A 249 33.82 -7.09 2.49
N ASN A 250 34.47 -7.25 1.33
CA ASN A 250 35.92 -7.47 1.22
C ASN A 250 36.72 -6.18 1.07
N SER A 251 36.09 -5.01 1.17
CA SER A 251 36.79 -3.73 1.03
C SER A 251 37.50 -3.33 2.33
N ASP A 252 38.80 -3.05 2.25
CA ASP A 252 39.58 -2.47 3.36
C ASP A 252 39.19 -1.02 3.70
N LYS A 253 38.48 -0.34 2.77
CA LYS A 253 38.16 1.09 2.88
C LYS A 253 36.71 1.36 3.27
N TYR A 254 35.78 0.49 2.87
CA TYR A 254 34.35 0.71 3.04
C TYR A 254 33.72 -0.42 3.85
N PRO A 255 32.81 -0.10 4.79
CA PRO A 255 32.13 -1.12 5.59
C PRO A 255 31.27 -2.04 4.71
N PRO A 256 31.00 -3.28 5.16
CA PRO A 256 30.13 -4.19 4.43
C PRO A 256 28.69 -3.67 4.40
N LEU A 257 27.99 -3.85 3.28
CA LEU A 257 26.59 -3.45 3.12
C LEU A 257 25.66 -4.17 4.09
N SER A 258 26.04 -5.38 4.52
CA SER A 258 25.32 -6.17 5.53
C SER A 258 25.21 -5.48 6.89
N ASP A 259 26.12 -4.56 7.24
CA ASP A 259 26.03 -3.75 8.47
C ASP A 259 24.79 -2.86 8.51
N THR A 260 24.19 -2.58 7.35
CA THR A 260 22.94 -1.83 7.23
C THR A 260 21.69 -2.70 7.42
N GLY A 261 21.88 -3.99 7.69
CA GLY A 261 20.84 -5.02 7.71
C GLY A 261 20.32 -5.40 6.33
N TYR A 262 21.02 -5.02 5.25
CA TYR A 262 20.65 -5.36 3.87
C TYR A 262 20.36 -6.87 3.72
N GLY A 263 19.34 -7.21 2.95
CA GLY A 263 18.83 -8.59 2.83
C GLY A 263 17.87 -9.03 3.95
N THR A 264 17.71 -8.25 5.03
CA THR A 264 16.70 -8.52 6.06
C THR A 264 15.41 -7.71 5.82
N ILE A 265 14.29 -8.14 6.41
CA ILE A 265 12.99 -7.45 6.29
C ILE A 265 13.10 -5.98 6.72
N GLU A 266 13.84 -5.72 7.79
CA GLU A 266 14.04 -4.38 8.32
C GLU A 266 15.34 -3.75 7.80
N GLY A 267 16.06 -4.32 6.85
CA GLY A 267 17.29 -3.71 6.31
C GLY A 267 17.07 -2.46 5.48
N ILE A 268 18.16 -1.77 5.13
CA ILE A 268 18.18 -0.94 3.91
C ILE A 268 17.72 -1.80 2.74
N GLY A 269 16.86 -1.25 1.87
CA GLY A 269 16.21 -1.99 0.79
C GLY A 269 15.03 -2.88 1.22
N GLY A 270 14.77 -3.02 2.53
CA GLY A 270 13.69 -3.85 3.09
C GLY A 270 12.29 -3.21 3.07
N ILE A 271 11.39 -3.74 3.88
CA ILE A 271 9.97 -3.36 3.90
C ILE A 271 9.78 -1.86 4.20
N ASN A 272 8.99 -1.19 3.35
CA ASN A 272 8.74 0.27 3.41
C ASN A 272 10.01 1.15 3.38
N CYS A 273 11.19 0.60 3.03
CA CYS A 273 12.40 1.36 2.80
C CYS A 273 12.23 2.21 1.53
N MET A 274 12.90 3.36 1.45
CA MET A 274 12.86 4.28 0.30
C MET A 274 14.26 4.58 -0.23
N HIS A 275 15.24 3.84 0.27
CA HIS A 275 16.63 3.94 -0.16
C HIS A 275 16.82 3.23 -1.49
N VAL A 276 17.67 3.82 -2.31
CA VAL A 276 18.15 3.28 -3.57
C VAL A 276 19.66 3.15 -3.44
N LEU A 277 20.21 2.06 -3.95
CA LEU A 277 21.65 1.83 -4.01
C LEU A 277 22.17 2.35 -5.36
N TYR A 278 23.17 3.22 -5.31
CA TYR A 278 23.83 3.79 -6.49
C TYR A 278 25.19 3.10 -6.68
N PRO A 279 25.59 2.73 -7.90
CA PRO A 279 26.94 2.21 -8.12
C PRO A 279 27.99 3.27 -7.75
N TYR A 280 29.10 2.84 -7.18
CA TYR A 280 30.24 3.70 -6.88
C TYR A 280 31.53 3.09 -7.43
N ILE A 281 32.10 3.71 -8.46
CA ILE A 281 33.34 3.27 -9.09
C ILE A 281 34.47 4.22 -8.67
N PRO A 282 35.47 3.76 -7.91
CA PRO A 282 36.59 4.60 -7.50
C PRO A 282 37.31 5.27 -8.67
N GLY A 283 37.43 6.60 -8.61
CA GLY A 283 38.07 7.40 -9.66
C GLY A 283 37.15 7.80 -10.83
N VAL A 284 35.95 7.24 -10.91
CA VAL A 284 34.94 7.58 -11.94
C VAL A 284 33.74 8.28 -11.28
N SER A 285 33.13 7.62 -10.30
CA SER A 285 31.94 8.14 -9.62
C SER A 285 32.28 9.27 -8.67
N LYS A 286 31.46 10.33 -8.71
CA LYS A 286 31.42 11.37 -7.68
C LYS A 286 30.39 10.98 -6.63
N LYS A 287 30.74 11.12 -5.36
CA LYS A 287 29.81 10.90 -4.24
C LYS A 287 28.58 11.79 -4.41
N ARG A 288 27.39 11.20 -4.46
CA ARG A 288 26.13 11.88 -4.80
C ARG A 288 25.39 12.40 -3.57
N TYR A 289 25.57 11.75 -2.42
CA TYR A 289 24.77 12.00 -1.24
C TYR A 289 25.62 12.34 -0.02
N GLN A 290 25.02 13.10 0.89
CA GLN A 290 25.57 13.36 2.22
C GLN A 290 24.60 12.85 3.28
N PRO A 291 25.08 12.48 4.48
CA PRO A 291 24.22 12.15 5.60
C PRO A 291 23.21 13.28 5.86
N TYR A 292 21.95 12.91 6.07
CA TYR A 292 20.90 13.87 6.39
C TYR A 292 20.89 14.20 7.90
N ASP A 293 20.48 15.42 8.26
CA ASP A 293 20.32 15.79 9.66
C ASP A 293 19.35 14.85 10.39
N ALA A 294 19.79 14.29 11.51
CA ALA A 294 19.05 13.26 12.23
C ALA A 294 17.80 13.81 12.91
N LYS A 295 17.85 15.04 13.42
CA LYS A 295 16.71 15.68 14.10
C LYS A 295 15.60 15.99 13.09
N GLU A 296 15.98 16.57 11.96
CA GLU A 296 15.08 16.89 10.87
C GLU A 296 14.47 15.64 10.24
N SER A 297 15.28 14.60 9.96
CA SER A 297 14.76 13.36 9.39
C SER A 297 13.74 12.69 10.31
N LYS A 298 13.99 12.64 11.63
CA LYS A 298 13.03 12.12 12.62
C LYS A 298 11.73 12.94 12.65
N ARG A 299 11.82 14.27 12.58
CA ARG A 299 10.66 15.17 12.51
C ARG A 299 9.82 14.88 11.28
N VAL A 300 10.43 14.92 10.09
CA VAL A 300 9.75 14.66 8.80
C VAL A 300 9.12 13.26 8.78
N TYR A 301 9.79 12.26 9.34
CA TYR A 301 9.25 10.91 9.48
C TYR A 301 7.97 10.91 10.33
N ALA A 302 8.03 11.47 11.55
CA ALA A 302 6.91 11.51 12.48
C ALA A 302 5.71 12.28 11.90
N GLU A 303 5.95 13.41 11.25
CA GLU A 303 4.90 14.18 10.58
C GLU A 303 4.29 13.40 9.41
N SER A 304 5.10 12.65 8.65
CA SER A 304 4.58 11.80 7.58
C SER A 304 3.65 10.70 8.12
N GLN A 305 3.95 10.13 9.30
CA GLN A 305 3.08 9.16 9.97
C GLN A 305 1.77 9.81 10.40
N LYS A 306 1.85 11.01 10.98
CA LYS A 306 0.66 11.77 11.41
C LYS A 306 -0.22 12.15 10.23
N GLN A 307 0.37 12.64 9.13
CA GLN A 307 -0.36 12.95 7.90
C GLN A 307 -1.10 11.70 7.38
N ARG A 308 -0.41 10.55 7.27
CA ARG A 308 -1.03 9.29 6.83
C ARG A 308 -2.18 8.85 7.73
N TYR A 309 -2.06 9.07 9.04
CA TYR A 309 -3.16 8.79 9.98
C TYR A 309 -4.39 9.68 9.70
N LEU A 310 -4.19 10.97 9.45
CA LEU A 310 -5.28 11.89 9.11
C LEU A 310 -5.91 11.55 7.75
N GLU A 311 -5.10 11.22 6.74
CA GLU A 311 -5.54 10.76 5.41
C GLU A 311 -6.49 9.55 5.54
N ARG A 312 -6.07 8.51 6.28
CA ARG A 312 -6.89 7.31 6.53
C ARG A 312 -8.21 7.63 7.21
N ARG A 313 -8.22 8.56 8.17
CA ARG A 313 -9.47 8.98 8.85
C ARG A 313 -10.40 9.71 7.90
N ILE A 314 -9.91 10.59 7.03
CA ILE A 314 -10.75 11.25 6.04
C ILE A 314 -11.36 10.21 5.11
N ARG A 315 -10.57 9.26 4.61
CA ARG A 315 -11.04 8.18 3.75
C ARG A 315 -12.11 7.32 4.44
N ALA A 316 -11.87 6.91 5.68
CA ALA A 316 -12.83 6.14 6.48
C ALA A 316 -14.17 6.87 6.63
N ALA A 317 -14.17 8.18 6.87
CA ALA A 317 -15.42 8.96 6.97
C ALA A 317 -16.14 9.10 5.62
N LYS A 318 -15.41 9.17 4.50
CA LYS A 318 -16.02 9.15 3.16
C LYS A 318 -16.62 7.80 2.82
N ARG A 319 -15.94 6.70 3.17
CA ARG A 319 -16.46 5.33 3.02
C ARG A 319 -17.72 5.12 3.86
N GLU A 320 -17.72 5.64 5.09
CA GLU A 320 -18.89 5.65 5.97
C GLU A 320 -20.09 6.37 5.32
N LYS A 321 -19.86 7.59 4.80
CA LYS A 321 -20.88 8.34 4.07
C LYS A 321 -21.44 7.53 2.90
N MET A 322 -20.58 6.98 2.04
CA MET A 322 -20.95 6.17 0.88
C MET A 322 -21.82 4.95 1.26
N MET A 323 -21.47 4.28 2.35
CA MET A 323 -22.23 3.14 2.85
C MET A 323 -23.63 3.58 3.33
N LEU A 324 -23.71 4.68 4.09
CA LEU A 324 -24.97 5.24 4.60
C LEU A 324 -25.87 5.76 3.47
N GLU A 325 -25.31 6.37 2.43
CA GLU A 325 -26.03 6.75 1.21
C GLU A 325 -26.62 5.53 0.52
N SER A 326 -25.82 4.46 0.36
CA SER A 326 -26.26 3.20 -0.24
C SER A 326 -27.36 2.49 0.57
N MET A 327 -27.34 2.68 1.89
CA MET A 327 -28.39 2.22 2.81
C MET A 327 -29.65 3.10 2.78
N GLY A 328 -29.61 4.30 2.19
CA GLY A 328 -30.70 5.27 2.27
C GLY A 328 -30.93 5.79 3.69
N ASP A 329 -29.86 6.13 4.41
CA ASP A 329 -29.90 6.69 5.77
C ASP A 329 -29.51 8.17 5.78
N GLU A 330 -30.44 9.06 5.40
CA GLU A 330 -30.19 10.49 5.25
C GLU A 330 -29.65 11.17 6.53
N GLY A 331 -30.16 10.76 7.69
CA GLY A 331 -29.69 11.26 8.98
C GLY A 331 -28.22 10.89 9.23
N GLY A 332 -27.85 9.63 8.95
CA GLY A 332 -26.47 9.17 9.01
C GLY A 332 -25.56 9.92 8.02
N VAL A 333 -26.03 10.16 6.80
CA VAL A 333 -25.29 10.89 5.77
C VAL A 333 -24.97 12.33 6.20
N LYS A 334 -25.91 13.03 6.85
CA LYS A 334 -25.66 14.37 7.40
C LYS A 334 -24.56 14.35 8.46
N LEU A 335 -24.57 13.37 9.36
CA LEU A 335 -23.55 13.21 10.39
C LEU A 335 -22.17 12.87 9.78
N ALA A 336 -22.12 11.95 8.81
CA ALA A 336 -20.88 11.59 8.14
C ALA A 336 -20.28 12.78 7.35
N ASN A 337 -21.11 13.61 6.71
CA ASN A 337 -20.65 14.84 6.06
C ASN A 337 -20.01 15.82 7.06
N LYS A 338 -20.61 16.01 8.24
CA LYS A 338 -20.02 16.83 9.31
C LYS A 338 -18.65 16.29 9.73
N LYS A 339 -18.57 14.98 9.98
CA LYS A 339 -17.32 14.26 10.33
C LYS A 339 -16.23 14.41 9.27
N ILE A 340 -16.57 14.38 7.98
CA ILE A 340 -15.62 14.63 6.88
C ILE A 340 -15.07 16.05 6.94
N ARG A 341 -15.94 17.07 7.10
CA ARG A 341 -15.54 18.48 7.16
C ARG A 341 -14.59 18.75 8.33
N GLU A 342 -14.90 18.20 9.51
CA GLU A 342 -14.07 18.29 10.70
C GLU A 342 -12.70 17.64 10.48
N ARG A 343 -12.66 16.39 9.98
CA ARG A 343 -11.40 15.68 9.70
C ARG A 343 -10.55 16.41 8.64
N GLN A 344 -11.18 17.02 7.63
CA GLN A 344 -10.50 17.83 6.63
C GLN A 344 -9.99 19.16 7.20
N ALA A 345 -10.65 19.75 8.19
CA ALA A 345 -10.17 20.95 8.90
C ALA A 345 -8.90 20.62 9.68
N VAL A 346 -8.91 19.53 10.45
CA VAL A 346 -7.72 19.04 11.17
C VAL A 346 -6.56 18.76 10.22
N MET A 347 -6.82 18.20 9.03
CA MET A 347 -5.79 18.02 8.01
C MET A 347 -5.24 19.36 7.50
N ARG A 348 -6.10 20.35 7.22
CA ARG A 348 -5.62 21.68 6.78
C ARG A 348 -4.72 22.32 7.83
N GLU A 349 -5.17 22.37 9.08
CA GLU A 349 -4.38 22.90 10.19
C GLU A 349 -3.04 22.18 10.36
N PHE A 350 -3.03 20.85 10.27
CA PHE A 350 -1.80 20.06 10.34
C PHE A 350 -0.84 20.39 9.19
N ILE A 351 -1.37 20.54 7.97
CA ILE A 351 -0.58 20.89 6.79
C ILE A 351 -0.03 22.31 6.90
N ASP A 352 -0.85 23.27 7.33
CA ASP A 352 -0.43 24.66 7.52
C ASP A 352 0.67 24.77 8.59
N LYS A 353 0.56 24.01 9.68
CA LYS A 353 1.57 23.97 10.75
C LYS A 353 2.89 23.32 10.35
N THR A 354 2.86 22.34 9.45
CA THR A 354 4.05 21.52 9.10
C THR A 354 4.61 21.85 7.71
N GLU A 355 3.93 22.70 6.95
CA GLU A 355 4.23 23.07 5.56
C GLU A 355 4.30 21.87 4.60
N ARG A 356 3.75 20.72 4.99
CA ARG A 356 3.80 19.50 4.19
C ARG A 356 2.86 19.56 2.99
N THR A 357 3.21 18.89 1.90
CA THR A 357 2.29 18.77 0.77
C THR A 357 1.10 17.87 1.11
N ARG A 358 -0.11 18.42 1.04
CA ARG A 358 -1.35 17.64 1.17
C ARG A 358 -1.53 16.70 -0.02
N ARG A 359 -1.68 15.40 0.24
CA ARG A 359 -1.87 14.37 -0.81
C ARG A 359 -3.34 13.99 -0.95
N ARG A 360 -4.11 14.82 -1.69
CA ARG A 360 -5.58 14.65 -1.85
C ARG A 360 -5.99 13.29 -2.40
N ASN A 361 -5.19 12.70 -3.27
CA ASN A 361 -5.41 11.37 -3.83
C ASN A 361 -5.47 10.26 -2.75
N ARG A 362 -4.79 10.45 -1.61
CA ARG A 362 -4.84 9.50 -0.46
C ARG A 362 -6.10 9.65 0.39
N GLU A 363 -6.83 10.75 0.21
CA GLU A 363 -8.08 11.02 0.91
C GLU A 363 -9.32 10.63 0.10
N GLN A 364 -9.20 10.33 -1.19
CA GLN A 364 -10.33 10.04 -2.08
C GLN A 364 -10.81 8.59 -1.96
N ILE A 365 -12.12 8.39 -2.06
CA ILE A 365 -12.74 7.11 -2.40
C ILE A 365 -12.96 7.09 -3.91
N SER A 366 -13.01 5.90 -4.50
CA SER A 366 -13.03 5.68 -5.95
C SER A 366 -14.36 6.02 -6.62
#